data_AF-A0A8H3R0A6-F1
#
_entry.id   AF-A0A8H3R0A6-F1
#
_cell.length_a   1.000
_cell.length_b   1.000
_cell.length_c   1.000
_cell.angle_alpha   90.00
_cell.angle_beta   90.00
_cell.angle_gamma   90.00
#
_symmetry.space_group_name_H-M   'P 1'
#
loop_
_entity.id
_entity.type
_entity.pdbx_description
1 polymer ?
#
loop_
_entity_poly.entity_id
_entity_poly.type
_entity_poly.pdbx_seq_one_letter_code
_entity_poly.pdbx_strand_id
1 'polypeptide(L)'
;MMNFNTTLIFVLSLLFVTISRSLPVQQITPLLFTVEDAGNNKLNAVISWDGTGNDDNQNLVSRLSCFPTDAVTVENSPQNHVFSDRKATFELTVLKTGTVVTCVSATKLDTTAPIVEKFLLSFNFQT
;
A
#
# COMPACT_ATOMS: atom_id res chain seq x y z
N MET A 1 39.00 -34.37 -37.60
CA MET A 1 38.69 -35.10 -36.34
C MET A 1 38.36 -34.05 -35.29
N MET A 2 37.09 -33.91 -34.89
CA MET A 2 36.68 -32.87 -33.95
C MET A 2 37.25 -33.21 -32.56
N ASN A 3 38.06 -32.32 -31.99
CA ASN A 3 38.81 -32.60 -30.77
C ASN A 3 37.83 -32.70 -29.58
N PHE A 4 37.81 -33.86 -28.92
CA PHE A 4 36.83 -34.23 -27.88
C PHE A 4 36.80 -33.21 -26.73
N ASN A 5 37.93 -32.54 -26.47
CA ASN A 5 38.06 -31.46 -25.48
C ASN A 5 37.23 -30.21 -25.84
N THR A 6 37.19 -29.82 -27.11
CA THR A 6 36.41 -28.65 -27.57
C THR A 6 34.91 -28.90 -27.46
N THR A 7 34.46 -30.13 -27.73
CA THR A 7 33.06 -30.53 -27.60
C THR A 7 32.62 -30.52 -26.14
N LEU A 8 33.48 -30.99 -25.22
CA LEU A 8 33.19 -31.03 -23.78
C LEU A 8 33.05 -29.63 -23.17
N ILE A 9 33.93 -28.68 -23.55
CA ILE A 9 33.86 -27.29 -23.10
C ILE A 9 32.57 -26.63 -23.55
N PHE A 10 32.14 -26.88 -24.80
CA PHE A 10 30.87 -26.37 -25.33
C PHE A 10 29.65 -26.89 -24.54
N VAL A 11 29.63 -28.18 -24.22
CA VAL A 11 28.56 -28.80 -23.41
C VAL A 11 28.56 -28.26 -21.98
N LEU A 12 29.74 -28.05 -21.39
CA LEU A 12 29.86 -27.47 -20.05
C LEU A 12 29.41 -26.01 -20.00
N SER A 13 29.71 -25.21 -21.03
CA SER A 13 29.24 -23.82 -21.15
C SER A 13 27.73 -23.72 -21.38
N LEU A 14 27.12 -24.70 -22.06
CA LEU A 14 25.67 -24.79 -22.22
C LEU A 14 24.94 -25.21 -20.94
N LEU A 15 25.63 -25.83 -19.97
CA LEU A 15 25.05 -26.18 -18.67
C LEU A 15 24.96 -24.98 -17.71
N PHE A 16 25.66 -23.88 -18.00
CA PHE A 16 25.47 -22.60 -17.32
C PHE A 16 24.34 -21.79 -17.99
N VAL A 17 23.19 -22.42 -18.25
CA VAL A 17 21.96 -21.66 -18.42
C VAL A 17 21.66 -21.04 -17.06
N THR A 18 21.91 -19.74 -16.92
CA THR A 18 21.39 -18.96 -15.79
C THR A 18 19.87 -19.09 -15.80
N ILE A 19 19.34 -19.97 -14.96
CA ILE A 19 17.90 -20.13 -14.77
C ILE A 19 17.42 -18.91 -13.99
N SER A 20 17.14 -17.82 -14.71
CA SER A 20 16.40 -16.69 -14.15
C SER A 20 15.01 -17.17 -13.79
N ARG A 21 14.68 -17.18 -12.49
CA ARG A 21 13.33 -17.47 -12.01
C ARG A 21 12.60 -16.16 -11.76
N SER A 22 11.42 -16.00 -12.36
CA SER A 22 10.49 -14.94 -12.00
C SER A 22 9.88 -15.26 -10.63
N LEU A 23 10.06 -14.38 -9.65
CA LEU A 23 9.36 -14.46 -8.39
C LEU A 23 8.11 -13.57 -8.46
N PRO A 24 6.95 -14.04 -7.98
CA PRO A 24 5.78 -13.18 -7.88
C PRO A 24 6.10 -12.03 -6.92
N VAL A 25 5.80 -10.81 -7.35
CA VAL A 25 5.96 -9.61 -6.54
C VAL A 25 4.68 -9.42 -5.73
N GLN A 26 4.83 -9.43 -4.42
CA GLN A 26 3.80 -8.88 -3.54
C GLN A 26 3.82 -7.36 -3.75
N GLN A 27 2.65 -6.76 -3.85
CA GLN A 27 2.52 -5.32 -4.01
C GLN A 27 1.17 -4.84 -3.54
N ILE A 28 1.12 -3.91 -2.59
CA ILE A 28 -0.06 -3.05 -2.39
C ILE A 28 0.06 -1.82 -3.31
N THR A 29 -1.01 -1.53 -4.04
CA THR A 29 -1.12 -0.35 -4.90
C THR A 29 -2.20 0.59 -4.36
N PRO A 30 -1.89 1.86 -4.04
CA PRO A 30 -2.92 2.83 -3.66
C PRO A 30 -3.84 3.13 -4.84
N LEU A 31 -5.13 3.26 -4.56
CA LEU A 31 -6.11 3.78 -5.51
C LEU A 31 -6.45 5.24 -5.18
N LEU A 32 -7.30 5.85 -6.00
CA LEU A 32 -7.84 7.18 -5.73
C LEU A 32 -8.52 7.19 -4.35
N PHE A 33 -8.21 8.22 -3.58
CA PHE A 33 -8.87 8.50 -2.31
C PHE A 33 -10.10 9.40 -2.56
N THR A 34 -11.10 9.29 -1.71
CA THR A 34 -12.23 10.23 -1.69
C THR A 34 -12.38 10.85 -0.30
N VAL A 35 -12.80 12.12 -0.28
CA VAL A 35 -13.25 12.81 0.93
C VAL A 35 -14.69 13.20 0.69
N GLU A 36 -15.59 12.62 1.47
CA GLU A 36 -17.03 12.76 1.30
C GLU A 36 -17.64 13.46 2.50
N ASP A 37 -18.63 14.34 2.26
CA ASP A 37 -19.39 14.97 3.33
C ASP A 37 -20.29 13.93 4.01
N ALA A 38 -20.15 13.79 5.33
CA ALA A 38 -20.96 12.90 6.17
C ALA A 38 -22.01 13.65 7.02
N GLY A 39 -22.11 14.97 6.85
CA GLY A 39 -22.99 15.86 7.59
C GLY A 39 -22.49 16.15 9.01
N ASN A 40 -23.12 17.11 9.70
CA ASN A 40 -22.81 17.47 11.09
C ASN A 40 -21.31 17.77 11.35
N ASN A 41 -20.66 18.51 10.44
CA ASN A 41 -19.22 18.81 10.47
C ASN A 41 -18.35 17.55 10.41
N LYS A 42 -18.84 16.45 9.84
CA LYS A 42 -18.08 15.22 9.65
C LYS A 42 -17.77 15.00 8.18
N LEU A 43 -16.59 14.47 7.91
CA LEU A 43 -16.17 13.99 6.60
C LEU A 43 -15.77 12.52 6.71
N ASN A 44 -15.87 11.78 5.61
CA ASN A 44 -15.33 10.43 5.49
C ASN A 44 -14.16 10.45 4.50
N ALA A 45 -12.96 10.12 4.95
CA ALA A 45 -11.84 9.82 4.05
C ALA A 45 -11.83 8.31 3.75
N VAL A 46 -12.06 7.97 2.49
CA VAL A 46 -12.00 6.59 2.00
C VAL A 46 -10.66 6.37 1.32
N ILE A 47 -9.85 5.51 1.91
CA ILE A 47 -8.54 5.11 1.38
C ILE A 47 -8.68 3.72 0.80
N SER A 48 -8.66 3.61 -0.53
CA SER A 48 -8.78 2.34 -1.24
C SER A 48 -7.42 1.81 -1.69
N TRP A 49 -7.30 0.49 -1.79
CA TRP A 49 -6.11 -0.18 -2.28
C TRP A 49 -6.46 -1.37 -3.18
N ASP A 50 -5.53 -1.68 -4.07
CA ASP A 50 -5.48 -2.92 -4.82
C ASP A 50 -4.09 -3.55 -4.65
N GLY A 51 -3.78 -4.59 -5.41
CA GLY A 51 -2.46 -5.19 -5.40
C GLY A 51 -2.43 -6.61 -5.94
N THR A 52 -1.21 -7.12 -6.07
CA THR A 52 -0.94 -8.46 -6.59
C THR A 52 -0.07 -9.25 -5.61
N GLY A 53 -0.18 -10.58 -5.64
CA GLY A 53 0.68 -11.46 -4.83
C GLY A 53 0.33 -11.54 -3.34
N ASN A 54 -0.70 -10.80 -2.89
CA ASN A 54 -1.18 -10.81 -1.52
C ASN A 54 -2.34 -11.79 -1.35
N ASP A 55 -2.36 -12.50 -0.22
CA ASP A 55 -3.49 -13.34 0.18
C ASP A 55 -4.62 -12.46 0.69
N ASP A 56 -5.85 -12.75 0.29
CA ASP A 56 -7.03 -11.94 0.64
C ASP A 56 -7.29 -11.86 2.16
N ASN A 57 -6.78 -12.81 2.95
CA ASN A 57 -6.86 -12.84 4.40
C ASN A 57 -5.60 -12.28 5.09
N GLN A 58 -4.61 -11.78 4.35
CA GLN A 58 -3.45 -11.13 4.97
C GLN A 58 -3.88 -9.91 5.75
N ASN A 59 -3.41 -9.84 7.00
CA ASN A 59 -3.63 -8.69 7.86
C ASN A 59 -2.99 -7.43 7.27
N LEU A 60 -3.71 -6.33 7.40
CA LEU A 60 -3.33 -5.03 6.90
C LEU A 60 -3.66 -3.98 7.96
N VAL A 61 -2.77 -3.02 8.15
CA VAL A 61 -2.99 -1.90 9.07
C VAL A 61 -2.99 -0.61 8.26
N SER A 62 -4.08 0.14 8.37
CA SER A 62 -4.25 1.45 7.77
C SER A 62 -4.17 2.53 8.85
N ARG A 63 -3.53 3.65 8.52
CA ARG A 63 -3.41 4.83 9.37
C ARG A 63 -3.72 6.06 8.54
N LEU A 64 -4.41 7.01 9.15
CA LEU A 64 -4.58 8.36 8.63
C LEU A 64 -4.18 9.36 9.71
N SER A 65 -3.45 10.39 9.29
CA SER A 65 -3.09 11.54 10.13
C SER A 65 -3.28 12.81 9.32
N CYS A 66 -3.92 13.81 9.90
CA CYS A 66 -4.25 15.06 9.21
C CYS A 66 -3.76 16.27 10.00
N PHE A 67 -3.42 17.33 9.28
CA PHE A 67 -2.82 18.55 9.79
C PHE A 67 -3.46 19.78 9.12
N PRO A 68 -3.60 20.90 9.85
CA PRO A 68 -3.26 21.06 11.25
C PRO A 68 -4.31 20.39 12.16
N THR A 69 -3.88 19.87 13.31
CA THR A 69 -4.73 19.08 14.22
C THR A 69 -5.79 19.89 14.94
N ASP A 70 -5.70 21.22 14.90
CA ASP A 70 -6.72 22.15 15.40
C ASP A 70 -7.83 22.41 14.37
N ALA A 71 -7.67 21.98 13.11
CA ALA A 71 -8.69 22.10 12.08
C ALA A 71 -9.54 20.83 11.93
N VAL A 72 -8.92 19.65 12.08
CA VAL A 72 -9.58 18.35 11.90
C VAL A 72 -9.04 17.32 12.87
N THR A 73 -9.92 16.52 13.47
CA THR A 73 -9.55 15.28 14.17
C THR A 73 -9.85 14.07 13.30
N VAL A 74 -9.00 13.05 13.39
CA VAL A 74 -9.20 11.76 12.73
C VAL A 74 -9.63 10.76 13.80
N GLU A 75 -10.80 10.17 13.63
CA GLU A 75 -11.31 9.16 14.54
C GLU A 75 -10.87 7.75 14.10
N ASN A 76 -10.75 6.84 15.07
CA ASN A 76 -10.49 5.41 14.83
C ASN A 76 -9.29 5.15 13.90
N SER A 77 -8.12 5.74 14.19
CA SER A 77 -6.86 5.50 13.47
C SER A 77 -5.77 5.11 14.50
N PRO A 78 -5.02 4.00 14.33
CA PRO A 78 -5.05 3.02 13.22
C PRO A 78 -6.30 2.14 13.16
N GLN A 79 -6.53 1.52 12.00
CA GLN A 79 -7.51 0.43 11.79
C GLN A 79 -6.81 -0.84 11.33
N ASN A 80 -7.32 -1.99 11.77
CA ASN A 80 -6.90 -3.31 11.31
C ASN A 80 -7.89 -3.84 10.28
N HIS A 81 -7.37 -4.44 9.22
CA HIS A 81 -8.09 -4.92 8.05
C HIS A 81 -7.52 -6.24 7.57
N VAL A 82 -8.21 -6.85 6.62
CA VAL A 82 -7.62 -7.86 5.72
C VAL A 82 -7.45 -7.27 4.32
N PHE A 83 -6.54 -7.83 3.52
CA PHE A 83 -6.25 -7.31 2.18
C PHE A 83 -7.50 -7.26 1.29
N SER A 84 -8.41 -8.23 1.42
CA SER A 84 -9.69 -8.30 0.70
C SER A 84 -10.71 -7.22 1.06
N ASP A 85 -10.51 -6.43 2.12
CA ASP A 85 -11.38 -5.29 2.43
C ASP A 85 -11.30 -4.22 1.32
N ARG A 86 -10.14 -4.11 0.66
CA ARG A 86 -9.80 -3.17 -0.43
C ARG A 86 -9.98 -1.68 -0.11
N LYS A 87 -10.41 -1.33 1.10
CA LYS A 87 -10.54 0.05 1.57
C LYS A 87 -10.60 0.17 3.09
N ALA A 88 -10.21 1.34 3.57
CA ALA A 88 -10.42 1.80 4.94
C ALA A 88 -11.19 3.13 4.90
N THR A 89 -12.11 3.32 5.85
CA THR A 89 -12.86 4.58 5.98
C THR A 89 -12.55 5.20 7.33
N PHE A 90 -12.05 6.43 7.31
CA PHE A 90 -11.77 7.22 8.49
C PHE A 90 -12.80 8.34 8.60
N GLU A 91 -13.45 8.44 9.76
CA GLU A 91 -14.28 9.59 10.08
C GLU A 91 -13.36 10.74 10.50
N LEU A 92 -13.61 11.92 9.95
CA LEU A 92 -12.96 13.15 10.32
C LEU A 92 -13.98 14.11 10.91
N THR A 93 -13.66 14.72 12.05
CA THR A 93 -14.47 15.81 12.59
C THR A 93 -13.81 17.14 12.26
N VAL A 94 -14.54 18.02 11.57
CA VAL A 94 -14.11 19.37 11.23
C VAL A 94 -14.33 20.28 12.44
N LEU A 95 -13.23 20.79 12.98
CA LEU A 95 -13.21 21.73 14.11
C LEU A 95 -13.15 23.19 13.62
N LYS A 96 -12.59 23.42 12.43
CA LYS A 96 -12.43 24.75 11.83
C LYS A 96 -12.65 24.70 10.32
N THR A 97 -13.54 25.55 9.83
CA THR A 97 -13.84 25.70 8.40
C THR A 97 -12.91 26.72 7.73
N GLY A 98 -12.82 26.68 6.40
CA GLY A 98 -11.99 27.58 5.59
C GLY A 98 -10.49 27.32 5.71
N THR A 99 -10.07 26.16 6.23
CA THR A 99 -8.66 25.82 6.42
C THR A 99 -8.25 24.73 5.44
N VAL A 100 -7.05 24.86 4.86
CA VAL A 100 -6.47 23.79 4.05
C VAL A 100 -5.91 22.72 4.99
N VAL A 101 -6.40 21.50 4.83
CA VAL A 101 -6.00 20.34 5.62
C VAL A 101 -5.17 19.43 4.74
N THR A 102 -4.01 19.01 5.24
CA THR A 102 -3.13 18.00 4.64
C THR A 102 -3.23 16.71 5.42
N CYS A 103 -3.56 15.61 4.75
CA CYS A 103 -3.55 14.28 5.33
C CYS A 103 -2.43 13.43 4.76
N VAL A 104 -1.96 12.48 5.58
CA VAL A 104 -1.01 11.43 5.21
C VAL A 104 -1.62 10.10 5.63
N SER A 105 -1.85 9.23 4.65
CA SER A 105 -2.25 7.86 4.88
C SER A 105 -1.06 6.91 4.74
N ALA A 106 -1.00 5.94 5.64
CA ALA A 106 -0.04 4.85 5.61
C ALA A 106 -0.78 3.53 5.71
N THR A 107 -0.61 2.69 4.69
CA THR A 107 -1.17 1.33 4.69
C THR A 107 -0.02 0.35 4.58
N LYS A 108 -0.01 -0.64 5.46
CA LYS A 108 1.03 -1.68 5.50
C LYS A 108 0.42 -3.06 5.62
N LEU A 109 1.02 -4.06 4.98
CA LEU A 109 0.75 -5.46 5.33
C LEU A 109 1.40 -5.76 6.69
N ASP A 110 0.68 -6.47 7.54
CA ASP A 110 1.18 -6.99 8.80
C ASP A 110 1.80 -8.37 8.53
N THR A 111 3.03 -8.37 8.02
CA THR A 111 3.77 -9.60 7.69
C THR A 111 4.96 -9.77 8.63
N THR A 112 5.36 -11.02 8.86
CA THR A 112 6.63 -11.36 9.51
C THR A 112 7.81 -11.35 8.53
N ALA A 113 7.56 -11.07 7.25
CA ALA A 113 8.57 -11.05 6.20
C ALA A 113 9.43 -9.77 6.30
N PRO A 114 10.71 -9.83 5.92
CA PRO A 114 11.63 -8.69 6.01
C PRO A 114 11.26 -7.53 5.07
N ILE A 115 10.35 -7.74 4.13
CA ILE A 115 9.83 -6.70 3.24
C ILE A 115 8.48 -6.25 3.80
N VAL A 116 8.50 -5.18 4.58
CA VAL A 116 7.28 -4.48 4.99
C VAL A 116 6.80 -3.65 3.81
N GLU A 117 5.85 -4.18 3.06
CA GLU A 117 5.17 -3.37 2.06
C GLU A 117 4.30 -2.32 2.71
N LYS A 118 4.64 -1.08 2.39
CA LYS A 118 3.96 0.10 2.87
C LYS A 118 3.83 1.07 1.71
N PHE A 119 2.64 1.63 1.54
CA PHE A 119 2.49 2.85 0.75
C PHE A 119 2.21 4.05 1.65
N LEU A 120 2.59 5.21 1.16
CA LEU A 120 2.30 6.51 1.74
C LEU A 120 1.56 7.33 0.69
N LEU A 121 0.43 7.90 1.09
CA LEU A 121 -0.36 8.79 0.26
C LEU A 121 -0.54 10.10 1.01
N SER A 122 -0.33 11.23 0.35
CA SER A 122 -0.64 12.55 0.92
C SER A 122 -1.62 13.31 0.03
N PHE A 123 -2.56 14.00 0.66
CA PHE A 123 -3.58 14.78 -0.04
C PHE A 123 -4.02 16.00 0.75
N ASN A 124 -4.57 16.98 0.03
CA ASN A 124 -5.09 18.22 0.59
C ASN A 124 -6.57 18.39 0.26
N PHE A 125 -7.32 18.97 1.19
CA PHE A 125 -8.69 19.44 0.95
C PHE A 125 -8.97 20.68 1.80
N GLN A 126 -10.07 21.38 1.48
CA GLN A 126 -10.52 22.54 2.23
C GLN A 126 -11.74 22.16 3.07
N THR A 127 -11.73 22.53 4.35
CA THR A 127 -12.87 22.40 5.27
C THR A 127 -13.80 23.61 5.25
#